data_AF-A0A529LYP9-F1
#
_entry.id   AF-A0A529LYP9-F1
#
_cell.length_a   1.000
_cell.length_b   1.000
_cell.length_c   1.000
_cell.angle_alpha   90.00
_cell.angle_beta   90.00
_cell.angle_gamma   90.00
#
_symmetry.space_group_name_H-M   'P 1'
#
loop_
_entity.id
_entity.type
_entity.pdbx_description
1 polymer ?
#
loop_
_entity_poly.entity_id
_entity_poly.type
_entity_poly.pdbx_seq_one_letter_code
_entity_poly.pdbx_strand_id
1 'polypeptide(L)' 'MNRPVRTRTDPDEVRARILDVAEEHYRRIGYHKTSVADIATVLGMSPANVYRFFPSRGAINEAICGRVMNEVVDIA' A
#
# COMPACT_ATOMS: atom_id res chain seq x y z
N MET A 1 18.46 -18.04 -27.46
CA MET A 1 18.87 -17.29 -26.25
C MET A 1 17.71 -16.40 -25.84
N ASN A 2 16.86 -16.83 -24.90
CA ASN A 2 15.78 -15.98 -24.37
C ASN A 2 16.08 -15.70 -22.90
N ARG A 3 16.62 -14.52 -22.60
CA ARG A 3 16.84 -14.07 -21.22
C ARG A 3 15.47 -13.65 -20.66
N PRO A 4 15.05 -14.13 -19.48
CA PRO A 4 13.81 -13.65 -18.89
C PRO A 4 13.97 -12.15 -18.60
N VAL A 5 13.11 -11.33 -19.20
CA VAL A 5 12.97 -9.92 -18.82
C VAL A 5 12.62 -9.92 -17.35
N ARG A 6 13.52 -9.45 -16.50
CA ARG A 6 13.19 -9.15 -15.11
C ARG A 6 12.22 -7.97 -15.17
N THR A 7 10.92 -8.26 -15.21
CA THR A 7 9.89 -7.23 -15.19
C THR A 7 10.05 -6.49 -13.87
N ARG A 8 10.67 -5.32 -13.92
CA ARG A 8 10.75 -4.41 -12.79
C ARG A 8 9.30 -4.08 -12.45
N THR A 9 8.80 -4.57 -11.31
CA THR A 9 7.43 -4.30 -10.86
C THR A 9 7.18 -2.81 -10.92
N ASP A 10 6.05 -2.42 -11.52
CA ASP A 10 5.69 -1.02 -11.69
C ASP A 10 5.60 -0.36 -10.31
N PRO A 11 6.27 0.79 -10.06
CA PRO A 11 6.14 1.51 -8.81
C PRO A 11 4.69 1.77 -8.39
N ASP A 12 3.79 1.99 -9.35
CA ASP A 12 2.38 2.25 -9.07
C ASP A 12 1.63 0.97 -8.66
N GLU A 13 2.00 -0.19 -9.23
CA GLU A 13 1.51 -1.49 -8.79
C GLU A 13 1.96 -1.80 -7.35
N VAL A 14 3.21 -1.46 -7.00
CA VAL A 14 3.69 -1.62 -5.62
C VAL A 14 2.95 -0.68 -4.67
N ARG A 15 2.71 0.58 -5.06
CA ARG A 15 1.90 1.52 -4.28
C ARG A 15 0.51 0.97 -4.04
N ALA A 16 -0.13 0.43 -5.07
CA ALA A 16 -1.47 -0.14 -4.96
C ALA A 16 -1.51 -1.29 -3.95
N ARG A 17 -0.58 -2.25 -4.07
CA ARG A 17 -0.48 -3.38 -3.14
C ARG A 17 -0.26 -2.96 -1.68
N ILE A 18 0.51 -1.89 -1.44
CA ILE A 18 0.69 -1.34 -0.08
C ILE A 18 -0.63 -0.81 0.47
N LEU A 19 -1.39 -0.07 -0.35
CA LEU A 19 -2.68 0.49 0.05
C LEU A 19 -3.70 -0.62 0.32
N ASP A 20 -3.78 -1.64 -0.53
CA ASP A 20 -4.73 -2.76 -0.39
C ASP A 20 -4.51 -3.52 0.93
N VAL A 21 -3.25 -3.87 1.24
CA VAL A 21 -2.90 -4.58 2.48
C VAL A 21 -3.15 -3.72 3.73
N ALA A 22 -2.81 -2.44 3.65
CA ALA A 22 -3.02 -1.50 4.74
C ALA A 22 -4.52 -1.31 5.03
N GLU A 23 -5.33 -1.15 3.99
CA GLU A 23 -6.78 -1.03 4.10
C GLU A 23 -7.42 -2.29 4.71
N GLU A 24 -7.01 -3.49 4.25
CA GLU A 24 -7.46 -4.75 4.83
C GLU A 24 -7.15 -4.83 6.33
N HIS A 25 -5.95 -4.42 6.73
CA HIS A 25 -5.55 -4.39 8.14
C HIS A 25 -6.36 -3.37 8.95
N TYR A 26 -6.60 -2.18 8.39
CA TYR A 26 -7.41 -1.15 9.05
C TYR A 26 -8.83 -1.67 9.30
N ARG A 27 -9.42 -2.38 8.32
CA ARG A 27 -10.76 -3.00 8.45
C ARG A 27 -10.77 -4.15 9.46
N ARG A 28 -9.70 -4.96 9.51
CA ARG A 28 -9.64 -6.18 10.34
C ARG A 28 -9.31 -5.92 11.81
N ILE A 29 -8.30 -5.10 12.09
CA ILE A 29 -7.77 -4.90 13.45
C ILE A 29 -7.77 -3.44 13.91
N GLY A 30 -8.12 -2.51 13.01
CA GLY A 30 -8.20 -1.08 13.30
C GLY A 30 -6.87 -0.35 13.05
N TYR A 31 -6.99 0.87 12.52
CA TYR A 31 -5.86 1.76 12.16
C TYR A 31 -4.78 1.88 13.24
N HIS A 32 -5.18 2.10 14.50
CA HIS A 32 -4.22 2.30 15.60
C HIS A 32 -3.38 1.06 15.92
N LYS A 33 -3.87 -0.14 15.59
CA LYS A 33 -3.17 -1.41 15.81
C LYS A 33 -2.35 -1.86 14.60
N THR A 34 -2.41 -1.13 13.48
CA THR A 34 -1.65 -1.45 12.27
C THR A 34 -0.40 -0.61 12.18
N SER A 35 0.76 -1.26 12.11
CA SER A 35 2.05 -0.61 11.87
C SER A 35 2.51 -0.79 10.42
N VAL A 36 3.45 0.05 9.97
CA VAL A 36 4.13 -0.12 8.67
C VAL A 36 4.91 -1.44 8.63
N ALA A 37 5.38 -1.94 9.77
CA ALA A 37 6.08 -3.21 9.85
C ALA A 37 5.14 -4.41 9.61
N ASP A 38 3.90 -4.34 10.10
CA ASP A 38 2.88 -5.38 9.84
C ASP A 38 2.56 -5.44 8.34
N ILE A 39 2.33 -4.28 7.73
CA ILE A 39 2.08 -4.15 6.28
C ILE A 39 3.26 -4.72 5.48
N ALA A 40 4.48 -4.35 5.84
CA ALA A 40 5.69 -4.82 5.18
C ALA A 40 5.84 -6.35 5.30
N THR A 41 5.54 -6.91 6.47
CA THR A 41 5.59 -8.35 6.73
C THR A 41 4.65 -9.12 5.80
N VAL A 42 3.41 -8.66 5.65
CA VAL A 42 2.43 -9.28 4.75
C VAL A 42 2.87 -9.22 3.29
N LEU A 43 3.52 -8.12 2.89
CA LEU A 43 4.01 -7.94 1.53
C LEU A 43 5.35 -8.65 1.24
N GLY A 44 5.99 -9.25 2.25
CA GLY A 44 7.34 -9.79 2.13
C GLY A 44 8.40 -8.72 1.85
N MET A 45 8.18 -7.49 2.33
CA MET A 45 9.04 -6.33 2.13
C MET A 45 9.73 -5.91 3.43
N SER A 46 10.82 -5.16 3.33
CA SER A 46 11.34 -4.42 4.48
C SER A 46 10.49 -3.17 4.74
N PRO A 47 10.35 -2.73 6.01
CA PRO A 47 9.70 -1.45 6.31
C PRO A 47 10.35 -0.28 5.58
N ALA A 48 11.69 -0.30 5.44
CA ALA A 48 12.42 0.68 4.65
C ALA A 48 11.97 0.73 3.18
N ASN A 49 11.67 -0.42 2.57
CA ASN A 49 11.14 -0.45 1.21
C ASN A 49 9.75 0.19 1.13
N VAL A 50 8.87 -0.06 2.11
CA VAL A 50 7.56 0.59 2.18
C VAL A 50 7.71 2.12 2.31
N TYR A 51 8.65 2.57 3.14
CA TYR A 51 8.93 4.01 3.30
C TYR A 51 9.45 4.70 2.02
N ARG A 52 9.99 3.96 1.04
CA ARG A 52 10.35 4.52 -0.27
C ARG A 52 9.12 4.92 -1.09
N PHE A 53 7.96 4.32 -0.83
CA PHE A 53 6.71 4.65 -1.51
C PHE A 53 5.87 5.63 -0.70
N PHE A 54 5.85 5.48 0.63
CA PHE A 54 5.07 6.34 1.52
C PHE A 54 5.95 6.85 2.66
N PRO A 55 6.21 8.17 2.77
CA PRO A 55 7.16 8.71 3.74
C PRO A 55 6.71 8.53 5.21
N SER A 56 5.44 8.22 5.45
CA SER A 56 4.89 8.00 6.79
C SER A 56 3.68 7.08 6.76
N ARG A 57 3.27 6.55 7.93
CA ARG A 57 1.98 5.86 8.09
C ARG A 57 0.81 6.80 7.78
N GLY A 58 0.97 8.11 8.05
CA GLY A 58 -0.01 9.13 7.71
C GLY A 58 -0.23 9.23 6.21
N ALA A 59 0.83 9.23 5.41
CA ALA A 59 0.75 9.28 3.95
C ALA A 59 0.03 8.05 3.34
N ILE A 60 0.17 6.87 3.95
CA ILE A 60 -0.61 5.68 3.56
C ILE A 60 -2.10 5.92 3.83
N ASN A 61 -2.43 6.44 5.02
CA ASN A 61 -3.80 6.71 5.41
C ASN A 61 -4.45 7.80 4.54
N GLU A 62 -3.75 8.89 4.27
CA GLU A 62 -4.21 9.97 3.37
C GLU A 62 -4.51 9.43 1.97
N ALA A 63 -3.65 8.56 1.43
CA ALA A 63 -3.86 7.94 0.13
C ALA A 63 -5.08 7.00 0.11
N ILE A 64 -5.32 6.24 1.19
CA ILE A 64 -6.53 5.42 1.34
C ILE A 64 -7.77 6.32 1.42
N CYS A 65 -7.74 7.38 2.24
CA CYS A 65 -8.84 8.35 2.31
C CYS A 65 -9.14 8.97 0.93
N GLY A 66 -8.10 9.30 0.15
CA GLY A 66 -8.24 9.78 -1.22
C GLY A 66 -8.93 8.77 -2.15
N ARG A 67 -8.60 7.47 -2.06
CA ARG A 67 -9.28 6.41 -2.83
C ARG A 67 -10.78 6.35 -2.51
N VAL A 68 -11.12 6.31 -1.22
CA VAL A 68 -12.52 6.23 -0.77
C VAL A 68 -13.31 7.47 -1.21
N MET A 69 -12.71 8.66 -1.12
CA MET A 69 -13.37 9.90 -1.58
C MET A 69 -13.64 9.88 -3.09
N ASN A 70 -12.69 9.38 -3.90
CA ASN A 70 -12.89 9.27 -5.34
C ASN A 70 -13.98 8.25 -5.71
N GLU A 71 -14.04 7.11 -5.01
CA GLU A 71 -15.11 6.11 -5.20
C GLU A 71 -16.51 6.67 -4.90
N VAL A 72 -16.63 7.58 -3.92
CA VAL A 72 -17.91 8.22 -3.58
C VAL A 72 -18.31 9.28 -4.62
N VAL A 73 -17.36 9.99 -5.21
CA VAL A 73 -17.62 11.02 -6.22
C VAL A 73 -18.07 10.41 -7.54
N ASP A 74 -17.59 9.23 -7.92
CA ASP A 74 -17.97 8.56 -9.17
C ASP A 74 -19.37 7.89 -9.14
N ILE A 75 -20.05 7.89 -7.98
CA ILE A 75 -21.41 7.36 -7.81
C ILE A 75 -22.47 8.49 -7.89
N ALA A 76 -22.05 9.77 -7.90
CA ALA A 76 -22.92 10.95 -7.96
C ALA A 76 -23.07 11.49 -9.39
#